data_AF-A0A558ESA2-F1
#
_entry.id   AF-A0A558ESA2-F1
#
_cell.length_a   1.000
_cell.length_b   1.000
_cell.length_c   1.000
_cell.angle_alpha   90.00
_cell.angle_beta   90.00
_cell.angle_gamma   90.00
#
_symmetry.space_group_name_H-M   'P 1'
#
loop_
_entity.id
_entity.type
_entity.pdbx_description
1 polymer ?
#
loop_
_entity_poly.entity_id
_entity_poly.type
_entity_poly.pdbx_seq_one_letter_code
_entity_poly.pdbx_strand_id
1 'polypeptide(L)'
;MELIGAVAIVVVVLAGSYLAGKRKKQDGLARIEADPTLAARVYLRADAETGAFWLHVEMRTGKKLRLAAPWDLDATLARLAAVGLHLSADDQAALTASRVVSASAAEPQRRRAEGFSAAHA
;
A
#
# COMPACT_ATOMS: atom_id res chain seq x y z
N MET A 1 -21.60 -29.90 13.96
CA MET A 1 -21.79 -29.21 12.66
C MET A 1 -21.99 -27.70 12.84
N GLU A 2 -21.50 -27.07 13.91
CA GLU A 2 -21.76 -25.64 14.20
C GLU A 2 -20.54 -24.73 13.92
N LEU A 3 -19.33 -25.28 13.97
CA LEU A 3 -18.08 -24.54 13.73
C LEU A 3 -17.83 -24.20 12.25
N ILE A 4 -18.29 -25.05 11.32
CA ILE A 4 -18.05 -24.88 9.88
C ILE A 4 -18.93 -23.73 9.32
N GLY A 5 -20.16 -23.58 9.82
CA GLY A 5 -21.06 -22.49 9.42
C GLY A 5 -20.56 -21.11 9.86
N ALA A 6 -20.03 -21.00 11.09
CA ALA A 6 -19.50 -19.75 11.62
C ALA A 6 -18.26 -19.25 10.85
N VAL A 7 -17.34 -20.15 10.48
CA VAL A 7 -16.14 -19.79 9.70
C VAL A 7 -16.51 -19.31 8.30
N ALA A 8 -17.47 -19.97 7.63
CA ALA A 8 -17.92 -19.55 6.30
C ALA A 8 -18.56 -18.16 6.31
N ILE A 9 -19.37 -17.84 7.33
CA ILE A 9 -19.99 -16.51 7.48
C ILE A 9 -18.93 -15.43 7.71
N VAL A 10 -17.94 -15.68 8.57
CA VAL A 10 -16.85 -14.73 8.82
C VAL A 10 -16.03 -14.47 7.55
N VAL A 11 -15.72 -15.52 6.77
CA VAL A 11 -14.97 -15.37 5.51
C VAL A 11 -15.77 -14.59 4.47
N VAL A 12 -17.08 -14.84 4.35
CA VAL A 12 -17.95 -14.11 3.41
C VAL A 12 -18.14 -12.65 3.83
N VAL A 13 -18.30 -12.38 5.13
CA VAL A 13 -18.39 -11.00 5.65
C VAL A 13 -17.07 -10.26 5.50
N LEU A 14 -15.92 -10.93 5.73
CA LEU A 14 -14.60 -10.37 5.46
C LEU A 14 -14.45 -10.08 3.97
N ALA A 15 -14.76 -11.04 3.09
CA ALA A 15 -14.65 -10.87 1.64
C ALA A 15 -15.57 -9.76 1.12
N GLY A 16 -16.81 -9.68 1.60
CA GLY A 16 -17.76 -8.62 1.28
C GLY A 16 -17.27 -7.23 1.73
N SER A 17 -16.73 -7.14 2.95
CA SER A 17 -16.12 -5.91 3.47
C SER A 17 -14.85 -5.52 2.70
N TYR A 18 -14.06 -6.51 2.29
CA TYR A 18 -12.88 -6.33 1.44
C TYR A 18 -13.25 -5.82 0.05
N LEU A 19 -14.29 -6.40 -0.57
CA LEU A 19 -14.79 -5.98 -1.89
C LEU A 19 -15.43 -4.60 -1.86
N ALA A 20 -16.23 -4.28 -0.83
CA ALA A 20 -16.81 -2.95 -0.67
C ALA A 20 -15.72 -1.89 -0.46
N GLY A 21 -14.72 -2.20 0.37
CA GLY A 21 -13.54 -1.37 0.56
C GLY A 21 -12.71 -1.21 -0.71
N LYS A 22 -12.57 -2.25 -1.53
CA LYS A 22 -11.87 -2.23 -2.81
C LYS A 22 -12.60 -1.37 -3.85
N ARG A 23 -13.93 -1.51 -3.96
CA ARG A 23 -14.76 -0.68 -4.85
C ARG A 23 -14.65 0.81 -4.51
N LYS A 24 -14.75 1.18 -3.23
CA LYS A 24 -14.66 2.60 -2.81
C LYS A 24 -13.27 3.20 -3.09
N LYS A 25 -12.20 2.41 -2.99
CA LYS A 25 -10.84 2.83 -3.34
C LYS A 25 -10.66 2.99 -4.86
N GLN A 26 -11.18 2.04 -5.64
CA GLN A 26 -11.11 2.07 -7.10
C GLN A 26 -11.92 3.24 -7.69
N ASP A 27 -13.08 3.55 -7.11
CA ASP A 27 -13.91 4.70 -7.52
C ASP A 27 -13.20 6.03 -7.25
N GLY A 28 -12.55 6.15 -6.09
CA GLY A 28 -11.74 7.32 -5.74
C GLY A 28 -10.54 7.50 -6.67
N LEU A 29 -9.84 6.42 -7.01
CA LEU A 29 -8.70 6.44 -7.93
C LEU A 29 -9.15 6.80 -9.35
N ALA A 30 -10.19 6.15 -9.87
CA ALA A 30 -10.72 6.42 -11.21
C ALA A 30 -11.18 7.89 -11.37
N ARG A 31 -11.76 8.46 -10.31
CA ARG A 31 -12.16 9.87 -10.29
C ARG A 31 -10.98 10.84 -10.33
N ILE A 32 -9.89 10.52 -9.63
CA ILE A 32 -8.64 11.30 -9.65
C ILE A 32 -7.96 11.17 -11.02
N GLU A 33 -7.96 9.97 -11.60
CA GLU A 33 -7.39 9.73 -12.92
C GLU A 33 -8.16 10.47 -14.03
N ALA A 34 -9.48 10.57 -13.91
CA ALA A 34 -10.33 11.30 -14.84
C ALA A 34 -10.15 12.83 -14.73
N ASP A 35 -9.95 13.34 -13.52
CA ASP A 35 -9.68 14.76 -13.27
C ASP A 35 -8.61 14.95 -12.17
N PRO A 36 -7.33 15.03 -12.57
CA PRO A 36 -6.21 15.19 -11.64
C PRO A 36 -6.23 16.51 -10.88
N THR A 37 -6.92 17.54 -11.42
CA THR A 37 -6.96 18.88 -10.81
C THR A 37 -7.73 18.88 -9.49
N LEU A 38 -8.58 17.87 -9.27
CA LEU A 38 -9.30 17.67 -8.01
C LEU A 38 -8.36 17.33 -6.85
N ALA A 39 -7.18 16.77 -7.13
CA ALA A 39 -6.19 16.46 -6.12
C ALA A 39 -5.45 17.75 -5.70
N ALA A 40 -5.42 18.01 -4.39
CA ALA A 40 -4.56 19.03 -3.80
C ALA A 40 -3.17 18.45 -3.47
N ARG A 41 -3.13 17.25 -2.88
CA ARG A 41 -1.87 16.54 -2.60
C ARG A 41 -2.07 15.03 -2.50
N VAL A 42 -1.06 14.28 -2.93
CA VAL A 42 -0.94 12.84 -2.68
C VAL A 42 0.11 12.64 -1.61
N TYR A 43 -0.21 11.85 -0.57
CA TYR A 43 0.65 11.67 0.59
C TYR A 43 0.57 10.25 1.15
N LEU A 44 1.59 9.85 1.90
CA LEU A 44 1.63 8.57 2.57
C LEU A 44 1.18 8.69 4.01
N ARG A 45 0.48 7.67 4.50
CA ARG A 45 0.17 7.54 5.92
C ARG A 45 0.71 6.22 6.43
N ALA A 46 1.66 6.29 7.35
CA ALA A 46 2.15 5.13 8.05
C ALA A 46 1.04 4.55 8.94
N ASP A 47 0.92 3.24 8.91
CA ASP A 47 0.15 2.47 9.87
C ASP A 47 1.05 2.08 11.04
N ALA A 48 0.67 2.47 12.26
CA ALA A 48 1.51 2.32 13.44
C ALA A 48 1.70 0.86 13.86
N GLU A 49 0.76 -0.03 13.49
CA GLU A 49 0.79 -1.44 13.88
C GLU A 49 1.63 -2.27 12.91
N THR A 50 1.53 -2.00 11.61
CA THR A 50 2.19 -2.79 10.58
C THR A 50 3.49 -2.16 10.06
N GLY A 51 3.76 -0.90 10.39
CA GLY A 51 4.88 -0.14 9.83
C GLY A 51 4.76 0.10 8.31
N ALA A 52 3.59 -0.20 7.73
CA ALA A 52 3.36 -0.14 6.30
C ALA A 52 2.73 1.21 5.89
N PHE A 53 2.96 1.64 4.66
CA PHE A 53 2.44 2.91 4.15
C PHE A 53 1.17 2.72 3.32
N TRP A 54 0.12 3.43 3.70
CA TRP A 54 -1.11 3.56 2.92
C TRP A 54 -1.05 4.82 2.05
N LEU A 55 -1.55 4.72 0.82
CA LEU A 55 -1.61 5.87 -0.08
C LEU A 55 -2.91 6.64 0.13
N HIS A 56 -2.77 7.94 0.34
CA HIS A 56 -3.88 8.86 0.50
C HIS A 56 -3.80 10.02 -0.50
N VAL A 57 -4.96 10.59 -0.78
CA VAL A 57 -5.07 11.86 -1.51
C VAL A 57 -5.97 12.80 -0.73
N GLU A 58 -5.55 14.05 -0.65
CA GLU A 58 -6.39 15.16 -0.21
C GLU A 58 -6.89 15.88 -1.45
N MET A 59 -8.21 15.98 -1.55
CA MET A 59 -8.89 16.72 -2.61
C MET A 59 -8.81 18.22 -2.31
N ARG A 60 -8.90 19.07 -3.33
CA ARG A 60 -9.03 20.53 -3.18
C ARG A 60 -10.27 20.95 -2.37
N THR A 61 -11.25 20.07 -2.24
CA THR A 61 -12.42 20.26 -1.37
C THR A 61 -12.14 19.97 0.11
N GLY A 62 -10.91 19.58 0.48
CA GLY A 62 -10.52 19.15 1.82
C GLY A 62 -10.87 17.69 2.15
N LYS A 63 -11.59 16.99 1.26
CA LYS A 63 -11.93 15.58 1.45
C LYS A 63 -10.69 14.71 1.31
N LYS A 64 -10.49 13.78 2.25
CA LYS A 64 -9.38 12.80 2.22
C LYS A 64 -9.88 11.44 1.77
N LEU A 65 -9.18 10.83 0.83
CA LEU A 65 -9.50 9.51 0.29
C LEU A 65 -8.29 8.58 0.44
N ARG A 66 -8.57 7.30 0.69
CA ARG A 66 -7.55 6.24 0.68
C ARG A 66 -7.54 5.63 -0.71
N LEU A 67 -6.42 5.74 -1.42
CA LEU A 67 -6.29 5.28 -2.80
C LEU A 67 -5.78 3.85 -2.88
N ALA A 68 -4.73 3.52 -2.13
CA ALA A 68 -4.09 2.21 -2.20
C ALA A 68 -3.74 1.65 -0.84
N ALA A 69 -3.70 0.31 -0.78
CA ALA A 69 -3.10 -0.42 0.32
C ALA A 69 -1.59 -0.57 0.09
N PRO A 70 -0.80 -0.92 1.12
CA PRO A 70 0.65 -1.02 1.00
C PRO A 70 1.14 -1.96 -0.11
N TRP A 71 0.44 -3.09 -0.32
CA TRP A 71 0.77 -4.07 -1.37
C TRP A 71 0.37 -3.65 -2.79
N ASP A 72 -0.41 -2.57 -2.94
CA ASP A 72 -0.87 -2.04 -4.23
C ASP A 72 -0.28 -0.64 -4.50
N LEU A 73 0.69 -0.23 -3.68
CA LEU A 73 1.23 1.12 -3.63
C LEU A 73 1.96 1.46 -4.93
N ASP A 74 2.91 0.63 -5.36
CA ASP A 74 3.71 0.86 -6.57
C ASP A 74 2.86 0.92 -7.84
N ALA A 75 1.91 -0.01 -7.99
CA ALA A 75 1.01 -0.02 -9.13
C ALA A 75 0.14 1.24 -9.18
N THR A 76 -0.36 1.70 -8.02
CA THR A 76 -1.17 2.91 -7.95
C THR A 76 -0.34 4.18 -8.19
N LEU A 77 0.88 4.25 -7.66
CA LEU A 77 1.79 5.37 -7.90
C LEU A 77 2.18 5.50 -9.38
N ALA A 78 2.42 4.39 -10.07
CA ALA A 78 2.68 4.39 -11.51
C ALA A 78 1.49 4.98 -12.31
N ARG A 79 0.26 4.62 -11.93
CA ARG A 79 -0.95 5.16 -12.55
C ARG A 79 -1.14 6.65 -12.28
N LEU A 80 -0.88 7.11 -11.05
CA LEU A 80 -0.93 8.53 -10.69
C LEU A 80 0.15 9.35 -11.42
N ALA A 81 1.36 8.80 -11.55
CA ALA A 81 2.43 9.44 -12.30
C ALA A 81 2.07 9.61 -13.78
N ALA A 82 1.34 8.66 -14.37
CA ALA A 82 0.86 8.77 -15.76
C ALA A 82 -0.12 9.94 -15.98
N VAL A 83 -0.77 10.41 -14.91
CA VAL A 83 -1.65 11.60 -14.94
C VAL A 83 -1.02 12.84 -14.30
N GLY A 84 0.30 12.83 -14.10
CA GLY A 84 1.07 13.97 -13.57
C GLY A 84 0.91 14.21 -12.06
N LEU A 85 0.36 13.25 -11.33
CA LEU A 85 0.24 13.32 -9.87
C LEU A 85 1.38 12.56 -9.20
N HIS A 86 2.08 13.26 -8.33
CA HIS A 86 3.24 12.75 -7.61
C HIS A 86 3.04 12.90 -6.11
N LEU A 87 3.77 12.08 -5.34
CA LEU A 87 3.89 12.26 -3.90
C LEU A 87 4.57 13.59 -3.59
N SER A 88 4.33 14.10 -2.38
CA SER A 88 5.16 15.17 -1.85
C SER A 88 6.63 14.74 -1.79
N ALA A 89 7.56 15.70 -1.91
CA ALA A 89 8.99 15.42 -1.86
C ALA A 89 9.39 14.71 -0.55
N ASP A 90 8.82 15.13 0.58
CA ASP A 90 9.03 14.52 1.89
C ASP A 90 8.54 13.06 1.94
N ASP A 91 7.33 12.78 1.42
CA ASP A 91 6.78 11.42 1.37
C ASP A 91 7.58 10.52 0.44
N GLN A 92 8.09 11.06 -0.67
CA GLN A 92 8.92 10.32 -1.61
C GLN A 92 10.29 9.97 -1.00
N ALA A 93 10.87 10.87 -0.21
CA ALA A 93 12.08 10.61 0.56
C ALA A 93 11.82 9.56 1.66
N ALA A 94 10.71 9.66 2.40
CA ALA A 94 10.33 8.70 3.44
C ALA A 94 10.13 7.29 2.87
N LEU A 95 9.44 7.18 1.72
CA LEU A 95 9.26 5.89 1.04
C LEU A 95 10.61 5.29 0.62
N THR A 96 11.50 6.11 0.07
CA THR A 96 12.84 5.67 -0.35
C THR A 96 13.66 5.20 0.85
N ALA A 97 13.66 5.95 1.95
CA ALA A 97 14.37 5.59 3.17
C ALA A 97 13.88 4.25 3.75
N SER A 98 12.56 4.03 3.78
CA SER A 98 11.99 2.76 4.27
C SER A 98 12.38 1.54 3.41
N ARG A 99 12.53 1.74 2.09
CA ARG A 99 13.00 0.70 1.16
C ARG A 99 14.46 0.36 1.38
N VAL A 100 15.32 1.36 1.60
CA VAL A 100 16.75 1.14 1.88
C VAL A 100 16.93 0.36 3.18
N VAL A 101 16.18 0.70 4.24
CA VAL A 101 16.22 -0.04 5.52
C VAL A 101 15.78 -1.50 5.32
N SER A 102 14.72 -1.74 4.55
CA SER A 102 14.23 -3.10 4.28
C SER A 102 15.22 -3.94 3.45
N ALA A 103 15.91 -3.33 2.48
CA ALA A 103 16.92 -4.01 1.67
C ALA A 103 18.17 -4.38 2.50
N SER A 104 18.67 -3.45 3.32
CA SER A 104 19.82 -3.68 4.19
C SER A 104 19.55 -4.74 5.27
N ALA A 105 18.30 -4.92 5.71
CA ALA A 105 17.93 -5.98 6.64
C ALA A 105 17.95 -7.40 6.01
N ALA A 106 17.75 -7.50 4.69
CA ALA A 106 17.79 -8.78 3.97
C ALA A 106 19.21 -9.27 3.66
N GLU A 107 20.19 -8.36 3.58
CA GLU A 107 21.59 -8.65 3.25
C GLU A 107 22.38 -9.47 4.30
N PRO A 108 22.26 -9.26 5.63
CA PRO A 108 22.96 -10.09 6.61
C PRO A 108 22.44 -11.53 6.68
N GLN A 109 21.20 -11.78 6.26
CA GLN A 109 20.62 -13.13 6.26
C GLN A 109 21.11 -13.97 5.07
N ARG A 110 21.37 -13.35 3.91
CA ARG A 110 21.93 -14.04 2.74
C ARG A 110 23.36 -14.53 2.98
N ARG A 111 24.24 -13.68 3.56
CA ARG A 111 25.61 -14.12 3.91
C ARG A 111 25.65 -15.26 4.91
N ARG A 112 24.69 -15.32 5.84
CA ARG A 112 24.61 -16.41 6.83
C ARG A 112 24.14 -17.73 6.20
N ALA A 113 23.22 -17.66 5.23
CA ALA A 113 22.77 -18.84 4.47
C ALA A 113 23.86 -19.36 3.51
N GLU A 114 24.58 -18.46 2.84
CA GLU A 114 25.70 -18.82 1.95
C GLU A 114 26.89 -19.39 2.73
N GLY A 115 27.19 -18.86 3.93
CA GLY A 115 28.21 -19.43 4.82
C GLY A 115 27.85 -20.80 5.41
N PHE A 116 26.55 -21.11 5.58
CA PHE A 116 26.11 -22.43 6.03
C PHE A 116 26.17 -23.48 4.91
N SER A 117 25.98 -23.05 3.65
CA SER A 117 26.07 -23.96 2.50
C SER A 117 27.51 -24.31 2.11
N ALA A 118 28.49 -23.47 2.41
CA ALA A 118 29.91 -23.72 2.10
C ALA A 118 30.62 -24.61 3.14
N ALA A 119 30.03 -24.81 4.32
CA ALA A 119 30.62 -25.60 5.40
C ALA A 119 30.27 -27.10 5.35
N HIS A 120 29.55 -27.54 4.32
CA HIS A 120 29.02 -28.91 4.21
C HIS A 120 29.24 -29.54 2.82
N ALA A 121 30.36 -29.19 2.17
CA ALA A 121 30.84 -29.83 0.94
C ALA A 121 32.25 -30.39 1.14
#